data_AF-Q0W329-F1
#
_entry.id   AF-Q0W329-F1
#
_cell.length_a   1.000
_cell.length_b   1.000
_cell.length_c   1.000
_cell.angle_alpha   90.00
_cell.angle_beta   90.00
_cell.angle_gamma   90.00
#
_symmetry.space_group_name_H-M   'P 1'
#
loop_
_entity.id
_entity.type
_entity.pdbx_description
1 polymer ?
#
loop_
_entity_poly.entity_id
_entity_poly.type
_entity_poly.pdbx_seq_one_letter_code
_entity_poly.pdbx_strand_id
1 'polypeptide(L)'
;MACLNDYNYEILLSHCTLRQGEEFIRSKYWETYYFEPGFQVLGLRTLGEGAIPVAIEDNTDDTIIFTYTKPCMGTFVLRIPGVPDEVKRVRTGYTKSLTLDRWTGSSGKTARAEAITCPLDVSLRNFNYDILSHFKTFRECEKFIRSKYWETYYFPPEFRVLGLRPLGKDYIPVAIDDKDENNLIFPFHDSTMGPLVIRINGVPSEVKRVRENYSKDLTLKKWKETS
;
A
#
# COMPACT_ATOMS: atom_id res chain seq x y z
N MET A 1 -8.37 -23.13 -23.79
CA MET A 1 -7.61 -21.90 -23.44
C MET A 1 -8.62 -20.78 -23.48
N ALA A 2 -8.67 -19.92 -22.46
CA ALA A 2 -9.52 -18.74 -22.49
C ALA A 2 -9.01 -17.80 -23.59
N CYS A 3 -9.91 -17.33 -24.46
CA CYS A 3 -9.60 -16.34 -25.48
C CYS A 3 -10.13 -14.97 -25.04
N LEU A 4 -9.44 -13.89 -25.43
CA LEU A 4 -9.94 -12.54 -25.18
C LEU A 4 -11.29 -12.29 -25.88
N ASN A 5 -11.53 -12.97 -27.01
CA ASN A 5 -12.76 -12.84 -27.79
C ASN A 5 -13.99 -13.46 -27.10
N ASP A 6 -13.80 -14.25 -26.05
CA ASP A 6 -14.90 -14.88 -25.30
C ASP A 6 -15.60 -13.87 -24.37
N TYR A 7 -15.02 -12.68 -24.20
CA TYR A 7 -15.51 -11.63 -23.30
C TYR A 7 -15.83 -10.35 -24.07
N ASN A 8 -16.81 -9.60 -23.57
CA ASN A 8 -17.02 -8.23 -24.01
C ASN A 8 -15.94 -7.35 -23.37
N TYR A 9 -15.07 -6.73 -24.16
CA TYR A 9 -13.97 -5.92 -23.66
C TYR A 9 -13.88 -4.57 -24.37
N GLU A 10 -13.43 -3.57 -23.62
CA GLU A 10 -13.12 -2.24 -24.12
C GLU A 10 -11.63 -1.99 -23.97
N ILE A 11 -11.01 -1.37 -24.98
CA ILE A 11 -9.61 -0.97 -24.94
C ILE A 11 -9.54 0.46 -24.43
N LEU A 12 -9.00 0.65 -23.23
CA LEU A 12 -8.83 1.97 -22.62
C LEU A 12 -7.55 2.66 -23.07
N LEU A 13 -6.49 1.88 -23.31
CA LEU A 13 -5.21 2.34 -23.78
C LEU A 13 -4.61 1.30 -24.71
N SER A 14 -4.14 1.73 -25.88
CA SER A 14 -3.55 0.86 -26.92
C SER A 14 -2.09 1.18 -27.17
N HIS A 15 -1.31 0.15 -27.53
CA HIS A 15 0.11 0.28 -27.91
C HIS A 15 0.97 0.98 -26.85
N CYS A 16 0.69 0.73 -25.57
CA CYS A 16 1.46 1.30 -24.48
C CYS A 16 2.59 0.36 -24.04
N THR A 17 3.55 0.88 -23.28
CA THR A 17 4.48 0.04 -22.52
C THR A 17 3.79 -0.51 -21.26
N LEU A 18 4.33 -1.58 -20.66
CA LEU A 18 3.81 -2.12 -19.40
C LEU A 18 3.78 -1.06 -18.29
N ARG A 19 4.82 -0.23 -18.21
CA ARG A 19 4.94 0.88 -17.26
C ARG A 19 3.86 1.95 -17.49
N GLN A 20 3.60 2.31 -18.75
CA GLN A 20 2.53 3.27 -19.07
C GLN A 20 1.15 2.71 -18.74
N GLY A 21 0.93 1.42 -18.97
CA GLY A 21 -0.31 0.75 -18.57
C GLY A 21 -0.49 0.74 -17.05
N GLU A 22 0.58 0.50 -16.30
CA GLU A 22 0.57 0.58 -14.83
C GLU A 22 0.30 2.01 -14.33
N GLU A 23 0.99 3.01 -14.86
CA GLU A 23 0.78 4.42 -14.52
C GLU A 23 -0.65 4.87 -14.84
N PHE A 24 -1.23 4.40 -15.95
CA PHE A 24 -2.62 4.66 -16.32
C PHE A 24 -3.60 4.05 -15.31
N ILE A 25 -3.43 2.77 -14.95
CA ILE A 25 -4.31 2.10 -14.01
C ILE A 25 -4.23 2.78 -12.64
N ARG A 26 -3.02 3.02 -12.15
CA ARG A 26 -2.75 3.64 -10.83
C ARG A 26 -3.29 5.07 -10.70
N SER A 27 -3.32 5.82 -11.80
CA SER A 27 -3.80 7.22 -11.77
C SER A 27 -5.32 7.35 -11.88
N LYS A 28 -6.02 6.30 -12.37
CA LYS A 28 -7.46 6.36 -12.66
C LYS A 28 -8.33 5.47 -11.78
N TYR A 29 -7.80 4.36 -11.28
CA TYR A 29 -8.58 3.36 -10.56
C TYR A 29 -8.01 3.21 -9.14
N TRP A 30 -8.87 3.43 -8.15
CA TRP A 30 -8.42 3.36 -6.75
C TRP A 30 -8.28 1.92 -6.27
N GLU A 31 -9.20 1.03 -6.67
CA GLU A 31 -9.23 -0.36 -6.25
C GLU A 31 -8.29 -1.19 -7.11
N THR A 32 -6.98 -1.05 -6.90
CA THR A 32 -5.95 -1.77 -7.66
C THR A 32 -5.26 -2.83 -6.80
N TYR A 33 -5.20 -4.06 -7.32
CA TYR A 33 -4.47 -5.17 -6.75
C TYR A 33 -3.23 -5.49 -7.57
N TYR A 34 -2.19 -6.02 -6.92
CA TYR A 34 -0.95 -6.33 -7.59
C TYR A 34 -0.57 -7.79 -7.42
N PHE A 35 -0.33 -8.45 -8.55
CA PHE A 35 -0.07 -9.88 -8.60
C PHE A 35 1.30 -10.18 -9.18
N GLU A 36 1.82 -11.37 -8.88
CA GLU A 36 3.06 -11.84 -9.48
C GLU A 36 2.93 -12.02 -11.00
N PRO A 37 4.03 -11.83 -11.76
CA PRO A 37 4.08 -12.19 -13.17
C PRO A 37 3.51 -13.57 -13.46
N GLY A 38 2.64 -13.65 -14.47
CA GLY A 38 2.01 -14.91 -14.86
C GLY A 38 0.73 -15.25 -14.11
N PHE A 39 0.25 -14.37 -13.22
CA PHE A 39 -1.12 -14.44 -12.73
C PHE A 39 -2.11 -14.47 -13.91
N GLN A 40 -3.20 -15.21 -13.73
CA GLN A 40 -4.22 -15.33 -14.76
C GLN A 40 -5.44 -14.52 -14.35
N VAL A 41 -5.89 -13.63 -15.22
CA VAL A 41 -7.16 -12.92 -15.09
C VAL A 41 -8.11 -13.49 -16.16
N LEU A 42 -9.22 -14.10 -15.76
CA LEU A 42 -10.18 -14.79 -16.63
C LEU A 42 -9.55 -15.92 -17.47
N GLY A 43 -8.48 -16.53 -16.94
CA GLY A 43 -7.66 -17.51 -17.67
C GLY A 43 -6.70 -16.90 -18.69
N LEU A 44 -6.68 -15.57 -18.84
CA LEU A 44 -5.71 -14.84 -19.64
C LEU A 44 -4.45 -14.60 -18.80
N ARG A 45 -3.33 -15.18 -19.24
CA ARG A 45 -2.05 -14.99 -18.57
C ARG A 45 -1.54 -13.56 -18.77
N THR A 46 -1.28 -12.86 -17.68
CA THR A 46 -0.66 -11.54 -17.73
C THR A 46 0.85 -11.67 -17.87
N LEU A 47 1.44 -10.76 -18.66
CA LEU A 47 2.89 -10.70 -18.88
C LEU A 47 3.44 -9.45 -18.19
N GLY A 48 4.56 -9.60 -17.49
CA GLY A 48 5.21 -8.53 -16.77
C GLY A 48 6.53 -8.98 -16.18
N GLU A 49 7.47 -8.04 -16.01
CA GLU A 49 8.73 -8.29 -15.31
C GLU A 49 8.59 -8.06 -13.79
N GLY A 50 7.63 -7.23 -13.39
CA GLY A 50 7.33 -6.90 -12.00
C GLY A 50 5.88 -7.18 -11.62
N ALA A 51 5.46 -6.68 -10.47
CA ALA A 51 4.08 -6.86 -9.99
C ALA A 51 3.07 -6.24 -10.98
N ILE A 52 2.06 -7.01 -11.35
CA ILE A 52 1.10 -6.66 -12.39
C ILE A 52 -0.15 -6.04 -11.74
N PRO A 53 -0.54 -4.81 -12.12
CA PRO A 53 -1.74 -4.17 -11.62
C PRO A 53 -3.00 -4.80 -12.25
N VAL A 54 -3.97 -5.10 -11.40
CA VAL A 54 -5.32 -5.54 -11.75
C VAL A 54 -6.28 -4.70 -10.92
N ALA A 55 -6.98 -3.78 -11.57
CA ALA A 55 -7.92 -2.88 -10.93
C ALA A 55 -9.37 -3.33 -11.09
N ILE A 56 -10.21 -2.88 -10.19
CA ILE A 56 -11.66 -2.98 -10.25
C ILE A 56 -12.20 -1.58 -10.54
N GLU A 57 -13.21 -1.50 -11.40
CA GLU A 57 -13.81 -0.21 -11.73
C GLU A 57 -14.57 0.38 -10.55
N ASP A 58 -14.32 1.66 -10.29
CA ASP A 58 -14.95 2.39 -9.19
C ASP A 58 -16.48 2.30 -9.26
N ASN A 59 -17.12 2.03 -8.11
CA ASN A 59 -18.57 1.89 -7.97
C ASN A 59 -19.20 0.71 -8.74
N THR A 60 -18.38 -0.25 -9.20
CA THR A 60 -18.84 -1.40 -10.00
C THR A 60 -18.22 -2.70 -9.49
N ASP A 61 -19.05 -3.66 -9.05
CA ASP A 61 -18.59 -4.95 -8.48
C ASP A 61 -18.41 -6.07 -9.53
N ASP A 62 -18.47 -5.75 -10.83
CA ASP A 62 -18.42 -6.73 -11.91
C ASP A 62 -17.43 -6.38 -13.02
N THR A 63 -16.66 -5.29 -12.89
CA THR A 63 -15.81 -4.80 -13.97
C THR A 63 -14.35 -4.79 -13.54
N ILE A 64 -13.50 -5.41 -14.36
CA ILE A 64 -12.06 -5.55 -14.10
C ILE A 64 -11.23 -4.84 -15.17
N ILE A 65 -10.13 -4.22 -14.74
CA ILE A 65 -9.18 -3.52 -15.59
C ILE A 65 -7.78 -4.09 -15.38
N PHE A 66 -7.08 -4.46 -16.44
CA PHE A 66 -5.71 -4.96 -16.33
C PHE A 66 -4.93 -4.77 -17.62
N THR A 67 -3.61 -4.90 -17.53
CA THR A 67 -2.72 -4.88 -18.69
C THR A 67 -2.64 -6.27 -19.33
N TYR A 68 -2.83 -6.33 -20.64
CA TYR A 68 -2.71 -7.55 -21.42
C TYR A 68 -1.83 -7.33 -22.65
N THR A 69 -0.86 -8.22 -22.84
CA THR A 69 0.09 -8.14 -23.95
C THR A 69 -0.20 -9.24 -24.95
N LYS A 70 -0.57 -8.84 -26.17
CA LYS A 70 -0.61 -9.74 -27.32
C LYS A 70 0.75 -9.74 -28.01
N PRO A 71 1.41 -10.90 -28.22
CA PRO A 71 2.75 -10.97 -28.82
C PRO A 71 2.85 -10.28 -30.19
N CYS A 72 1.77 -10.28 -30.96
CA CYS A 72 1.72 -9.71 -32.31
C CYS A 72 1.25 -8.25 -32.38
N MET A 73 0.57 -7.73 -31.35
CA MET A 73 -0.10 -6.41 -31.42
C MET A 73 0.36 -5.43 -30.32
N GLY A 74 1.13 -5.91 -29.33
CA GLY A 74 1.64 -5.09 -28.23
C GLY A 74 0.79 -5.18 -26.96
N THR A 75 0.98 -4.21 -26.06
CA THR A 75 0.31 -4.17 -24.75
C THR A 75 -0.87 -3.20 -24.77
N PHE A 76 -1.95 -3.62 -24.11
CA PHE A 76 -3.21 -2.91 -24.00
C PHE A 76 -3.66 -2.85 -22.55
N VAL A 77 -4.36 -1.79 -22.18
CA VAL A 77 -5.16 -1.75 -20.95
C VAL A 77 -6.59 -2.10 -21.33
N LEU A 78 -7.10 -3.19 -20.78
CA LEU A 78 -8.43 -3.72 -21.09
C LEU A 78 -9.37 -3.44 -19.92
N ARG A 79 -10.61 -3.09 -20.24
CA ARG A 79 -11.75 -3.06 -19.32
C ARG A 79 -12.72 -4.17 -19.73
N ILE A 80 -13.05 -5.05 -18.80
CA ILE A 80 -13.96 -6.18 -19.02
C ILE A 80 -15.10 -6.09 -18.01
N PRO A 81 -16.30 -5.64 -18.42
CA PRO A 81 -17.48 -5.64 -17.56
C PRO A 81 -18.16 -7.02 -17.50
N GLY A 82 -19.01 -7.22 -16.49
CA GLY A 82 -19.88 -8.40 -16.37
C GLY A 82 -19.19 -9.68 -15.85
N VAL A 83 -18.11 -9.55 -15.07
CA VAL A 83 -17.31 -10.64 -14.52
C VAL A 83 -17.24 -10.63 -12.97
N PRO A 84 -18.39 -10.69 -12.27
CA PRO A 84 -18.44 -10.56 -10.80
C PRO A 84 -17.72 -11.69 -10.05
N ASP A 85 -17.69 -12.90 -10.61
CA ASP A 85 -17.01 -14.06 -10.00
C ASP A 85 -15.49 -13.88 -10.00
N GLU A 86 -14.96 -13.26 -11.05
CA GLU A 86 -13.54 -12.95 -11.16
C GLU A 86 -13.14 -11.82 -10.23
N VAL A 87 -13.97 -10.78 -10.14
CA VAL A 87 -13.81 -9.69 -9.16
C VAL A 87 -13.72 -10.25 -7.75
N LYS A 88 -14.62 -11.16 -7.36
CA LYS A 88 -14.56 -11.85 -6.06
C LYS A 88 -13.28 -12.65 -5.89
N ARG A 89 -12.82 -13.36 -6.94
CA ARG A 89 -11.58 -14.15 -6.90
C ARG A 89 -10.35 -13.27 -6.70
N VAL A 90 -10.27 -12.16 -7.42
CA VAL A 90 -9.20 -11.15 -7.28
C VAL A 90 -9.22 -10.53 -5.88
N ARG A 91 -10.41 -10.18 -5.37
CA ARG A 91 -10.63 -9.72 -4.00
C ARG A 91 -10.39 -10.78 -2.92
N THR A 92 -10.32 -12.08 -3.23
CA THR A 92 -10.12 -13.18 -2.25
C THR A 92 -8.72 -13.79 -2.32
N GLY A 93 -8.05 -13.72 -3.48
CA GLY A 93 -6.69 -14.23 -3.71
C GLY A 93 -5.57 -13.45 -3.02
N TYR A 94 -5.90 -12.37 -2.29
CA TYR A 94 -5.00 -11.38 -1.68
C TYR A 94 -4.19 -11.84 -0.45
N THR A 95 -4.11 -13.15 -0.17
CA THR A 95 -3.41 -13.63 1.04
C THR A 95 -1.89 -13.51 0.89
N LYS A 96 -1.33 -12.29 1.12
CA LYS A 96 0.01 -11.99 1.73
C LYS A 96 0.52 -10.54 1.60
N SER A 97 -0.24 -9.55 1.12
CA SER A 97 0.22 -8.15 1.03
C SER A 97 -0.81 -7.14 1.55
N LEU A 98 -0.66 -6.82 2.84
CA LEU A 98 -1.01 -5.60 3.59
C LEU A 98 -1.87 -4.49 2.92
N THR A 99 -2.87 -4.06 3.68
CA THR A 99 -4.01 -3.19 3.33
C THR A 99 -3.99 -1.87 4.10
N LEU A 100 -4.40 -0.72 3.49
CA LEU A 100 -5.07 0.41 4.19
C LEU A 100 -5.63 1.52 3.26
N ASP A 101 -6.66 2.23 3.76
CA ASP A 101 -7.60 3.13 3.05
C ASP A 101 -7.33 4.65 3.18
N ARG A 102 -7.84 5.47 2.22
CA ARG A 102 -8.33 6.87 2.41
C ARG A 102 -9.11 7.36 1.17
N TRP A 103 -10.23 8.11 1.24
CA TRP A 103 -10.45 9.42 1.88
C TRP A 103 -11.97 9.73 1.91
N THR A 104 -12.47 10.52 2.87
CA THR A 104 -13.83 11.10 2.78
C THR A 104 -13.79 12.59 2.47
N GLY A 105 -14.11 12.93 1.22
CA GLY A 105 -14.76 14.19 0.89
C GLY A 105 -16.23 14.12 1.31
N SER A 106 -16.76 15.22 1.83
CA SER A 106 -18.08 15.35 2.45
C SER A 106 -19.26 15.11 1.50
N SER A 107 -20.01 14.02 1.69
CA SER A 107 -21.47 13.97 1.54
C SER A 107 -22.01 12.56 1.85
N GLY A 108 -23.03 12.47 2.71
CA GLY A 108 -23.96 11.34 2.71
C GLY A 108 -23.51 10.03 3.37
N LYS A 109 -23.98 9.85 4.62
CA LYS A 109 -24.12 8.66 5.47
C LYS A 109 -23.73 7.26 4.88
N THR A 110 -22.94 6.56 5.72
CA THR A 110 -22.50 5.14 5.69
C THR A 110 -21.45 4.76 4.64
N ALA A 111 -20.20 5.19 4.87
CA ALA A 111 -19.01 4.64 4.21
C ALA A 111 -18.37 3.56 5.10
N ARG A 112 -18.25 2.33 4.58
CA ARG A 112 -17.42 1.24 5.10
C ARG A 112 -16.28 1.05 4.10
N ALA A 113 -15.05 0.91 4.59
CA ALA A 113 -13.84 0.75 3.78
C ALA A 113 -13.21 -0.63 4.05
N GLU A 114 -12.54 -1.19 3.04
CA GLU A 114 -11.56 -2.31 3.02
C GLU A 114 -11.52 -2.84 1.56
N ALA A 115 -10.43 -3.15 0.84
CA ALA A 115 -9.00 -3.26 1.08
C ALA A 115 -8.23 -3.07 -0.26
N ILE A 116 -7.17 -2.26 -0.31
CA ILE A 116 -6.28 -2.08 -1.49
C ILE A 116 -4.92 -2.72 -1.21
N THR A 117 -4.40 -3.54 -2.14
CA THR A 117 -3.03 -4.07 -2.08
C THR A 117 -2.12 -3.27 -3.01
N CYS A 118 -1.13 -2.53 -2.49
CA CYS A 118 -0.15 -1.78 -3.31
C CYS A 118 1.23 -2.49 -3.30
N PRO A 119 2.01 -2.44 -4.39
CA PRO A 119 3.32 -3.09 -4.50
C PRO A 119 4.44 -2.12 -4.06
N LEU A 120 5.46 -2.75 -3.48
CA LEU A 120 6.85 -2.40 -3.20
C LEU A 120 7.37 -0.97 -2.90
N ASP A 121 6.68 0.14 -3.21
CA ASP A 121 7.11 1.48 -2.78
C ASP A 121 5.89 2.39 -2.68
N VAL A 122 5.25 2.40 -1.51
CA VAL A 122 4.21 3.39 -1.24
C VAL A 122 4.88 4.77 -1.14
N SER A 123 4.45 5.73 -1.95
CA SER A 123 4.98 7.09 -1.86
C SER A 123 4.37 7.79 -0.64
N LEU A 124 5.18 8.52 0.14
CA LEU A 124 4.68 9.39 1.22
C LEU A 124 3.58 10.36 0.74
N ARG A 125 3.59 10.73 -0.55
CA ARG A 125 2.59 11.61 -1.18
C ARG A 125 1.16 11.08 -1.08
N ASN A 126 0.98 9.78 -0.86
CA ASN A 126 -0.34 9.16 -0.77
C ASN A 126 -0.97 9.30 0.63
N PHE A 127 -0.20 9.78 1.62
CA PHE A 127 -0.67 9.93 2.99
C PHE A 127 -0.82 11.41 3.35
N ASN A 128 -1.78 11.70 4.25
CA ASN A 128 -1.76 12.96 4.97
C ASN A 128 -0.71 12.84 6.08
N TYR A 129 0.48 13.41 5.84
CA TYR A 129 1.60 13.35 6.75
C TYR A 129 2.13 14.74 7.10
N ASP A 130 2.59 14.87 8.34
CA ASP A 130 3.32 16.04 8.81
C ASP A 130 4.78 15.65 9.05
N ILE A 131 5.70 16.50 8.60
CA ILE A 131 7.11 16.38 8.96
C ILE A 131 7.29 17.05 10.31
N LEU A 132 7.63 16.28 11.34
CA LEU A 132 7.85 16.82 12.68
C LEU A 132 9.22 17.45 12.84
N SER A 133 10.25 16.79 12.29
CA SER A 133 11.64 17.26 12.39
C SER A 133 12.57 16.56 11.40
N HIS A 134 13.72 17.19 11.15
CA HIS A 134 14.80 16.72 10.31
C HIS A 134 16.02 16.38 11.16
N PHE A 135 16.70 15.28 10.87
CA PHE A 135 17.87 14.83 11.62
C PHE A 135 18.99 14.37 10.69
N LYS A 136 20.21 14.26 11.22
CA LYS A 136 21.35 13.74 10.45
C LYS A 136 21.50 12.24 10.61
N THR A 137 21.09 11.68 11.74
CA THR A 137 21.28 10.27 12.06
C THR A 137 20.01 9.62 12.59
N PHE A 138 19.87 8.31 12.35
CA PHE A 138 18.76 7.52 12.87
C PHE A 138 18.67 7.57 14.41
N ARG A 139 19.81 7.60 15.12
CA ARG A 139 19.86 7.68 16.58
C ARG A 139 19.22 8.96 17.12
N GLU A 140 19.37 10.08 16.40
CA GLU A 140 18.71 11.34 16.76
C GLU A 140 17.19 11.24 16.59
N CYS A 141 16.72 10.65 15.49
CA CYS A 141 15.29 10.39 15.28
C CYS A 141 14.69 9.55 16.41
N GLU A 142 15.38 8.47 16.78
CA GLU A 142 14.96 7.60 17.87
C GLU A 142 14.89 8.35 19.20
N LYS A 143 15.94 9.11 19.55
CA LYS A 143 15.98 9.90 20.77
C LYS A 143 14.83 10.90 20.83
N PHE A 144 14.51 11.55 19.70
CA PHE A 144 13.39 12.48 19.59
C PHE A 144 12.06 11.79 19.86
N ILE A 145 11.77 10.68 19.17
CA ILE A 145 10.52 9.93 19.33
C ILE A 145 10.37 9.49 20.79
N ARG A 146 11.42 8.91 21.37
CA ARG A 146 11.42 8.44 22.76
C ARG A 146 11.22 9.56 23.78
N SER A 147 11.77 10.75 23.52
CA SER A 147 11.64 11.88 24.46
C SER A 147 10.24 12.51 24.46
N LYS A 148 9.49 12.34 23.37
CA LYS A 148 8.19 13.02 23.17
C LYS A 148 6.98 12.12 23.31
N TYR A 149 7.11 10.82 23.02
CA TYR A 149 5.97 9.90 22.93
C TYR A 149 6.20 8.70 23.85
N TRP A 150 5.27 8.48 24.78
CA TRP A 150 5.39 7.40 25.75
C TRP A 150 4.97 6.05 25.16
N GLU A 151 3.95 6.01 24.28
CA GLU A 151 3.58 4.81 23.52
C GLU A 151 4.52 4.59 22.33
N THR A 152 5.76 4.17 22.61
CA THR A 152 6.73 3.79 21.58
C THR A 152 6.92 2.27 21.54
N TYR A 153 6.66 1.67 20.39
CA TYR A 153 6.82 0.25 20.10
C TYR A 153 8.04 0.02 19.21
N TYR A 154 8.70 -1.12 19.39
CA TYR A 154 9.87 -1.49 18.60
C TYR A 154 9.56 -2.72 17.74
N PHE A 155 9.89 -2.60 16.46
CA PHE A 155 9.66 -3.63 15.45
C PHE A 155 10.97 -4.08 14.79
N PRO A 156 11.02 -5.31 14.23
CA PRO A 156 12.15 -5.74 13.43
C PRO A 156 12.28 -4.92 12.13
N PRO A 157 13.46 -4.87 11.50
CA PRO A 157 13.73 -4.05 10.31
C PRO A 157 12.90 -4.41 9.08
N GLU A 158 12.37 -5.64 9.00
CA GLU A 158 11.47 -6.04 7.90
C GLU A 158 10.07 -5.43 8.04
N PHE A 159 9.69 -4.96 9.23
CA PHE A 159 8.36 -4.45 9.48
C PHE A 159 8.06 -3.21 8.64
N ARG A 160 6.88 -3.22 8.01
CA ARG A 160 6.37 -2.15 7.16
C ARG A 160 5.19 -1.49 7.84
N VAL A 161 5.23 -0.16 7.93
CA VAL A 161 4.14 0.68 8.43
C VAL A 161 3.44 1.25 7.21
N LEU A 162 2.16 0.91 6.98
CA LEU A 162 1.38 1.32 5.81
C LEU A 162 2.04 0.96 4.46
N GLY A 163 2.84 -0.10 4.42
CA GLY A 163 3.65 -0.46 3.25
C GLY A 163 4.90 0.42 3.04
N LEU A 164 5.08 1.49 3.81
CA LEU A 164 6.31 2.27 3.85
C LEU A 164 7.42 1.50 4.56
N ARG A 165 8.66 1.78 4.17
CA ARG A 165 9.88 1.29 4.83
C ARG A 165 10.40 2.36 5.79
N PRO A 166 10.15 2.23 7.11
CA PRO A 166 10.74 3.12 8.08
C PRO A 166 12.27 2.97 8.09
N LEU A 167 12.95 4.02 8.51
CA LEU A 167 14.38 4.01 8.70
C LEU A 167 14.71 3.19 9.97
N GLY A 168 15.53 2.15 9.82
CA GLY A 168 15.97 1.31 10.94
C GLY A 168 16.83 0.14 10.44
N LYS A 169 18.00 -0.08 11.04
CA LYS A 169 18.90 -1.19 10.67
C LYS A 169 18.66 -2.43 11.52
N ASP A 170 18.64 -2.26 12.84
CA ASP A 170 18.47 -3.37 13.80
C ASP A 170 17.02 -3.44 14.32
N TYR A 171 16.34 -2.30 14.36
CA TYR A 171 14.94 -2.17 14.75
C TYR A 171 14.37 -0.86 14.23
N ILE A 172 13.05 -0.74 14.30
CA ILE A 172 12.28 0.44 13.93
C ILE A 172 11.46 0.90 15.14
N PRO A 173 11.62 2.16 15.60
CA PRO A 173 10.73 2.76 16.57
C PRO A 173 9.47 3.30 15.88
N VAL A 174 8.31 2.87 16.34
CA VAL A 174 7.00 3.38 15.91
C VAL A 174 6.26 3.85 17.15
N ALA A 175 5.88 5.12 17.17
CA ALA A 175 5.13 5.73 18.25
C ALA A 175 3.70 6.09 17.85
N ILE A 176 2.81 6.09 18.83
CA ILE A 176 1.44 6.59 18.72
C ILE A 176 1.41 8.01 19.29
N ASP A 177 0.68 8.92 18.65
CA ASP A 177 0.55 10.29 19.13
C ASP A 177 -0.39 10.36 20.36
N ASP A 178 0.05 11.06 21.40
CA ASP A 178 -0.71 11.15 22.67
C ASP A 178 -1.98 12.00 22.54
N LYS A 179 -2.01 12.92 21.57
CA LYS A 179 -3.14 13.85 21.38
C LYS A 179 -4.26 13.25 20.54
N ASP A 180 -3.91 12.37 19.60
CA ASP A 180 -4.85 11.76 18.68
C ASP A 180 -4.33 10.36 18.37
N GLU A 181 -4.93 9.37 19.04
CA GLU A 181 -4.53 7.97 18.98
C GLU A 181 -4.63 7.37 17.58
N ASN A 182 -5.17 8.11 16.60
CA ASN A 182 -5.24 7.66 15.21
C ASN A 182 -3.97 7.99 14.41
N ASN A 183 -2.97 8.63 15.03
CA ASN A 183 -1.76 9.07 14.34
C ASN A 183 -0.57 8.19 14.68
N LEU A 184 0.23 7.88 13.65
CA LEU A 184 1.45 7.09 13.78
C LEU A 184 2.68 7.93 13.48
N ILE A 185 3.74 7.70 14.24
CA ILE A 185 4.98 8.44 14.16
C ILE A 185 6.13 7.46 14.02
N PHE A 186 6.96 7.64 13.01
CA PHE A 186 8.11 6.78 12.80
C PHE A 186 9.19 7.52 12.00
N PRO A 187 10.45 7.05 12.10
CA PRO A 187 11.53 7.64 11.33
C PRO A 187 11.44 7.17 9.88
N PHE A 188 11.60 8.10 8.94
CA PHE A 188 11.60 7.82 7.51
C PHE A 188 12.84 8.43 6.85
N HIS A 189 13.29 7.87 5.73
CA HIS A 189 14.42 8.40 4.98
C HIS A 189 13.95 8.89 3.61
N ASP A 190 14.11 10.19 3.39
CA ASP A 190 13.87 10.79 2.10
C ASP A 190 15.22 11.00 1.38
N SER A 191 15.26 10.72 0.08
CA SER A 191 16.49 10.85 -0.72
C SER A 191 17.00 12.29 -0.82
N THR A 192 16.11 13.27 -0.68
CA THR A 192 16.42 14.69 -0.80
C THR A 192 16.63 15.33 0.57
N MET A 193 15.83 14.98 1.56
CA MET A 193 15.85 15.61 2.89
C MET A 193 16.59 14.81 3.97
N GLY A 194 16.97 13.58 3.69
CA GLY A 194 17.66 12.71 4.64
C GLY A 194 16.73 12.08 5.69
N PRO A 195 17.24 11.75 6.89
CA PRO A 195 16.45 11.20 8.00
C PRO A 195 15.43 12.20 8.55
N LEU A 196 14.17 11.78 8.60
CA LEU A 196 13.04 12.56 9.06
C LEU A 196 12.29 11.79 10.14
N VAL A 197 11.58 12.53 11.00
CA VAL A 197 10.49 11.95 11.79
C VAL A 197 9.19 12.47 11.21
N ILE A 198 8.37 11.55 10.72
CA ILE A 198 7.08 11.86 10.12
C ILE A 198 5.95 11.40 11.03
N ARG A 199 4.84 12.11 10.93
CA ARG A 199 3.56 11.75 11.53
C ARG A 199 2.58 11.48 10.41
N ILE A 200 1.94 10.32 10.41
CA ILE A 200 0.85 10.01 9.49
C ILE A 200 -0.45 10.14 10.26
N ASN A 201 -1.33 11.00 9.77
CA ASN A 201 -2.56 11.34 10.47
C ASN A 201 -3.70 10.40 10.08
N GLY A 202 -4.63 10.09 10.98
CA GLY A 202 -5.91 9.44 10.65
C GLY A 202 -5.80 8.04 10.04
N VAL A 203 -5.04 7.15 10.68
CA VAL A 203 -4.81 5.75 10.30
C VAL A 203 -5.17 4.78 11.45
N PRO A 204 -6.44 4.76 11.91
CA PRO A 204 -6.85 3.98 13.08
C PRO A 204 -6.58 2.47 12.95
N SER A 205 -6.79 1.90 11.76
CA SER A 205 -6.60 0.45 11.56
C SER A 205 -5.13 0.04 11.64
N GLU A 206 -4.20 0.92 11.23
CA GLU A 206 -2.76 0.64 11.39
C GLU A 206 -2.33 0.77 12.85
N VAL A 207 -2.87 1.75 13.57
CA VAL A 207 -2.60 1.88 15.00
C VAL A 207 -2.99 0.61 15.75
N LYS A 208 -4.18 0.08 15.44
CA LYS A 208 -4.62 -1.21 15.99
C LYS A 208 -3.66 -2.33 15.62
N ARG A 209 -3.24 -2.42 14.36
CA ARG A 209 -2.27 -3.42 13.89
C ARG A 209 -0.92 -3.31 14.61
N VAL A 210 -0.44 -2.09 14.85
CA VAL A 210 0.80 -1.81 15.61
C VAL A 210 0.65 -2.26 17.07
N ARG A 211 -0.47 -1.92 17.71
CA ARG A 211 -0.79 -2.36 19.08
C ARG A 211 -0.95 -3.88 19.22
N GLU A 212 -1.37 -4.58 18.17
CA GLU A 212 -1.57 -6.04 18.21
C GLU A 212 -0.31 -6.83 17.86
N ASN A 213 0.55 -6.32 16.97
CA ASN A 213 1.67 -7.07 16.40
C ASN A 213 3.06 -6.65 16.92
N TYR A 214 3.15 -5.80 17.95
CA TYR A 214 4.45 -5.40 18.47
C TYR A 214 5.20 -6.56 19.13
N SER A 215 6.53 -6.59 18.97
CA SER A 215 7.37 -7.55 19.66
C SER A 215 7.53 -7.13 21.12
N LYS A 216 6.81 -7.81 22.02
CA LYS A 216 6.89 -7.59 23.47
C LYS A 216 8.32 -7.72 23.98
N ASP A 217 9.05 -8.75 23.55
CA ASP A 217 10.42 -9.03 24.01
C ASP A 217 11.41 -7.95 23.56
N LEU A 218 11.33 -7.51 22.29
CA LEU A 218 12.18 -6.46 21.76
C LEU A 218 11.90 -5.11 22.43
N THR A 219 10.62 -4.80 22.63
CA THR A 219 10.17 -3.56 23.26
C THR A 219 10.62 -3.52 24.73
N LEU A 220 10.41 -4.61 25.48
CA LEU A 220 10.85 -4.75 26.87
C LEU A 220 12.37 -4.69 27.00
N LYS A 221 13.12 -5.34 26.09
CA LYS A 221 14.58 -5.29 26.08
C LYS A 221 15.09 -3.87 25.87
N LYS A 222 14.52 -3.13 24.93
CA LYS A 222 14.91 -1.74 24.65
C LYS A 222 14.53 -0.77 25.77
N TRP A 223 13.39 -0.98 26.42
CA TRP A 223 13.02 -0.23 27.63
C TRP A 223 14.01 -0.51 28.77
N LYS A 224 14.44 -1.77 28.96
CA LYS A 224 15.44 -2.16 29.98
C LYS A 224 16.86 -1.68 29.69
N GLU A 225 17.31 -1.68 28.43
CA GLU A 225 18.62 -1.14 28.03
C GLU A 225 18.74 0.38 28.25
N THR A 226 17.62 1.05 28.55
CA THR A 226 17.51 2.50 28.66
C THR A 226 17.18 2.98 30.09
N SER A 227 16.86 2.06 31.01
CA SER A 227 16.62 2.35 32.44
C SER A 227 17.92 2.26 33.23
#